data_AF-A0A4Y8C962-F1
#
_entry.id   AF-A0A4Y8C962-F1
#
_cell.length_a   1.000
_cell.length_b   1.000
_cell.length_c   1.000
_cell.angle_alpha   90.00
_cell.angle_beta   90.00
_cell.angle_gamma   90.00
#
_symmetry.space_group_name_H-M   'P 1'
#
loop_
_entity.id
_entity.type
_entity.pdbx_description
1 polymer ?
#
loop_
_entity_poly.entity_id
_entity_poly.type
_entity_poly.pdbx_seq_one_letter_code
_entity_poly.pdbx_strand_id
1 'polypeptide(L)'
;LPVPMCNIINGGAHANNNVDFQEFMIMPFGFTSFKEALRSVCEIYAILKKELANSGHSTALGDEGGFAPNLANNTEPIDLLMTCIKKAGYENRVKIALDVASTE
;
A
#
# COMPACT_ATOMS: atom_id res chain seq x y z
N LEU A 1 -22.09 -1.37 2.50
CA LEU A 1 -20.82 -1.91 3.04
C LEU A 1 -19.80 -0.78 3.08
N PRO A 2 -18.87 -0.74 4.05
CA PRO A 2 -17.89 0.33 4.17
C PRO A 2 -16.87 0.31 3.02
N VAL A 3 -16.27 1.47 2.74
CA VAL A 3 -15.09 1.56 1.88
C VAL A 3 -13.88 1.10 2.71
N PRO A 4 -13.15 0.05 2.31
CA PRO A 4 -12.01 -0.42 3.09
C PRO A 4 -10.81 0.54 2.93
N MET A 5 -10.02 0.64 3.97
CA MET A 5 -8.65 1.19 3.92
C MET A 5 -7.73 0.01 4.19
N CYS A 6 -6.98 -0.43 3.16
CA CYS A 6 -6.17 -1.63 3.27
C CYS A 6 -4.70 -1.24 3.36
N ASN A 7 -4.08 -1.48 4.50
CA ASN A 7 -2.64 -1.32 4.68
C ASN A 7 -1.89 -2.34 3.81
N ILE A 8 -0.99 -1.84 2.95
CA ILE A 8 -0.23 -2.67 2.03
C ILE A 8 1.28 -2.39 2.02
N ILE A 9 1.75 -1.34 2.72
CA ILE A 9 3.15 -1.13 3.05
C ILE A 9 3.24 -0.70 4.52
N ASN A 10 3.99 -1.46 5.31
CA ASN A 10 4.25 -1.18 6.72
C ASN A 10 5.55 -0.36 6.88
N GLY A 11 5.53 0.54 7.86
CA GLY A 11 6.70 1.25 8.38
C GLY A 11 6.57 1.44 9.89
N GLY A 12 7.33 2.38 10.45
CA GLY A 12 7.29 2.73 11.87
C GLY A 12 7.49 1.50 12.78
N ALA A 13 6.77 1.47 13.89
CA ALA A 13 6.85 0.36 14.86
C ALA A 13 6.40 -1.00 14.30
N HIS A 14 5.66 -1.02 13.17
CA HIS A 14 5.10 -2.22 12.56
C HIS A 14 6.06 -2.89 11.56
N ALA A 15 7.25 -2.34 11.33
CA ALA A 15 8.24 -2.92 10.41
C ALA A 15 9.68 -2.66 10.86
N ASN A 16 10.55 -3.65 10.66
CA ASN A 16 11.99 -3.46 10.79
C ASN A 16 12.58 -2.90 9.48
N ASN A 17 12.18 -1.68 9.12
CA ASN A 17 12.67 -0.94 7.95
C ASN A 17 12.98 0.52 8.31
N ASN A 18 13.27 1.34 7.29
CA ASN A 18 13.65 2.74 7.43
C ASN A 18 12.55 3.72 6.99
N VAL A 19 11.29 3.28 6.98
CA VAL A 19 10.14 4.12 6.62
C VAL A 19 9.47 4.57 7.92
N ASP A 20 9.28 5.88 8.09
CA ASP A 20 8.83 6.43 9.38
C ASP A 20 7.33 6.24 9.61
N PHE A 21 6.51 6.44 8.56
CA PHE A 21 5.05 6.33 8.70
C PHE A 21 4.64 4.88 8.90
N GLN A 22 3.72 4.66 9.83
CA GLN A 22 3.33 3.31 10.24
C GLN A 22 2.60 2.55 9.13
N GLU A 23 1.68 3.22 8.41
CA GLU A 23 0.82 2.55 7.43
C GLU A 23 0.63 3.38 6.16
N PHE A 24 0.86 2.75 5.01
CA PHE A 24 0.46 3.27 3.69
C PHE A 24 -0.64 2.39 3.13
N MET A 25 -1.83 2.96 3.06
CA MET A 25 -3.06 2.26 2.72
C MET A 25 -3.56 2.63 1.33
N ILE A 26 -4.26 1.70 0.69
CA ILE A 26 -5.09 1.97 -0.48
C ILE A 26 -6.58 1.92 -0.13
N MET A 27 -7.34 2.85 -0.68
CA MET A 27 -8.75 3.05 -0.42
C MET A 27 -9.56 3.06 -1.74
N PRO A 28 -10.21 1.94 -2.10
CA PRO A 28 -11.02 1.82 -3.31
C PRO A 28 -12.39 2.54 -3.19
N PHE A 29 -12.40 3.87 -3.28
CA PHE A 29 -13.60 4.70 -3.10
C PHE A 29 -14.56 4.71 -4.30
N GLY A 30 -14.07 4.45 -5.51
CA GLY A 30 -14.82 4.66 -6.76
C GLY A 30 -15.64 3.46 -7.24
N PHE A 31 -16.04 2.55 -6.35
CA PHE A 31 -16.73 1.30 -6.69
C PHE A 31 -18.12 1.24 -6.08
N THR A 32 -19.06 0.62 -6.80
CA THR A 32 -20.46 0.44 -6.36
C THR A 32 -20.70 -0.87 -5.60
N SER A 33 -19.69 -1.75 -5.53
CA SER A 33 -19.78 -2.99 -4.77
C SER A 33 -18.49 -3.25 -3.99
N PHE A 34 -18.64 -3.78 -2.77
CA PHE A 34 -17.52 -4.18 -1.93
C PHE A 34 -16.66 -5.27 -2.59
N LYS A 35 -17.30 -6.20 -3.31
CA LYS A 35 -16.61 -7.28 -4.03
C LYS A 35 -15.62 -6.71 -5.06
N GLU A 36 -16.05 -5.73 -5.86
CA GLU A 36 -15.19 -5.10 -6.85
C GLU A 36 -14.11 -4.22 -6.20
N ALA A 37 -14.47 -3.52 -5.12
CA ALA A 37 -13.52 -2.75 -4.33
C ALA A 37 -12.38 -3.64 -3.79
N LEU A 38 -12.72 -4.77 -3.16
CA LEU A 38 -11.75 -5.73 -2.62
C LEU A 38 -10.91 -6.37 -3.73
N ARG A 39 -11.51 -6.71 -4.88
CA ARG A 39 -10.78 -7.22 -6.03
C ARG A 39 -9.67 -6.26 -6.48
N SER A 40 -9.98 -4.96 -6.56
CA SER A 40 -8.98 -3.95 -6.95
C SER A 40 -7.81 -3.87 -5.96
N VAL A 41 -8.08 -4.02 -4.66
CA VAL A 41 -7.04 -4.06 -3.62
C VAL A 41 -6.11 -5.25 -3.84
N CYS A 42 -6.67 -6.45 -4.06
CA CYS A 42 -5.87 -7.66 -4.30
C CYS A 42 -5.01 -7.56 -5.57
N GLU A 43 -5.57 -6.99 -6.65
CA GLU A 43 -4.84 -6.79 -7.90
C GLU A 43 -3.67 -5.80 -7.74
N ILE A 44 -3.90 -4.68 -7.03
CA ILE A 44 -2.85 -3.69 -6.72
C ILE A 44 -1.78 -4.31 -5.82
N TYR A 45 -2.16 -5.08 -4.80
CA TYR A 45 -1.23 -5.76 -3.89
C TYR A 45 -0.31 -6.75 -4.65
N ALA A 46 -0.88 -7.52 -5.60
CA ALA A 46 -0.10 -8.43 -6.43
C ALA A 46 0.88 -7.70 -7.37
N ILE A 47 0.50 -6.51 -7.87
CA ILE A 47 1.39 -5.65 -8.66
C ILE A 47 2.51 -5.09 -7.78
N LEU A 48 2.17 -4.56 -6.60
CA LEU A 48 3.13 -4.04 -5.64
C LEU A 48 4.22 -5.07 -5.30
N LYS A 49 3.83 -6.32 -5.04
CA LYS A 49 4.78 -7.42 -4.81
C LYS A 49 5.79 -7.58 -5.94
N LYS A 50 5.34 -7.48 -7.20
CA LYS A 50 6.19 -7.59 -8.38
C LYS A 50 7.12 -6.39 -8.52
N GLU A 51 6.62 -5.18 -8.31
CA GLU A 51 7.42 -3.95 -8.41
C GLU A 51 8.52 -3.90 -7.35
N LEU A 52 8.22 -4.30 -6.11
CA LEU A 52 9.21 -4.45 -5.04
C LEU A 52 10.29 -5.47 -5.41
N ALA A 53 9.90 -6.66 -5.86
CA ALA A 53 10.85 -7.70 -6.27
C ALA A 53 11.73 -7.27 -7.46
N ASN A 54 11.14 -6.62 -8.47
CA ASN A 54 11.86 -6.12 -9.63
C ASN A 54 12.89 -5.03 -9.28
N SER A 55 12.61 -4.26 -8.23
CA SER A 55 13.49 -3.20 -7.73
C SER A 55 14.48 -3.70 -6.66
N GLY A 56 14.51 -5.00 -6.38
CA GLY A 56 15.42 -5.62 -5.43
C GLY A 56 15.02 -5.46 -3.96
N HIS A 57 13.81 -4.98 -3.66
CA HIS A 57 13.32 -4.87 -2.30
C HIS A 57 12.76 -6.20 -1.77
N SER A 58 12.78 -6.33 -0.44
CA SER A 58 12.13 -7.44 0.25
C SER A 58 10.62 -7.45 -0.01
N THR A 59 10.06 -8.64 -0.16
CA THR A 59 8.59 -8.87 -0.19
C THR A 59 8.11 -9.63 1.06
N ALA A 60 8.91 -9.58 2.12
CA ALA A 60 8.49 -10.03 3.44
C ALA A 60 7.33 -9.16 3.96
N LEU A 61 6.47 -9.78 4.76
CA LEU A 61 5.27 -9.15 5.29
C LEU A 61 5.54 -8.62 6.70
N GLY A 62 4.97 -7.46 7.03
CA GLY A 62 4.83 -6.98 8.40
C GLY A 62 3.64 -7.62 9.11
N ASP A 63 3.34 -7.12 10.31
CA ASP A 63 2.35 -7.71 11.22
C ASP A 63 0.91 -7.69 10.66
N GLU A 64 0.62 -6.73 9.77
CA GLU A 64 -0.70 -6.53 9.18
C GLU A 64 -0.83 -7.10 7.76
N GLY A 65 0.19 -7.81 7.29
CA GLY A 65 0.22 -8.41 5.95
C GLY A 65 0.58 -7.43 4.82
N GLY A 66 0.88 -6.16 5.12
CA GLY A 66 1.55 -5.25 4.20
C GLY A 66 3.02 -5.64 3.99
N PHE A 67 3.65 -5.15 2.93
CA PHE A 67 5.07 -5.39 2.70
C PHE A 67 5.92 -4.47 3.58
N ALA A 68 7.10 -4.94 4.01
CA ALA A 68 8.05 -4.16 4.81
C ALA A 68 9.40 -3.93 4.08
N PRO A 69 9.41 -3.22 2.93
CA PRO A 69 10.64 -2.92 2.21
C PRO A 69 11.44 -1.78 2.90
N ASN A 70 12.75 -1.74 2.66
CA ASN A 70 13.53 -0.52 2.90
C ASN A 70 13.35 0.42 1.71
N LEU A 71 12.93 1.66 1.96
CA LEU A 71 12.68 2.70 0.96
C LEU A 71 13.41 3.99 1.37
N ALA A 72 13.79 4.83 0.42
CA ALA A 72 14.66 5.99 0.60
C ALA A 72 14.06 7.09 1.50
N ASN A 73 12.73 7.26 1.51
CA ASN A 73 12.02 8.27 2.29
C ASN A 73 10.50 7.99 2.30
N ASN A 74 9.73 8.78 3.04
CA ASN A 74 8.27 8.63 3.15
C ASN A 74 7.47 8.96 1.87
N THR A 75 8.08 9.59 0.86
CA THR A 75 7.41 9.90 -0.42
C THR A 75 7.50 8.72 -1.39
N GLU A 76 8.59 7.96 -1.38
CA GLU A 76 8.78 6.82 -2.28
C GLU A 76 7.66 5.75 -2.18
N PRO A 77 7.18 5.35 -0.98
CA PRO A 77 6.01 4.47 -0.88
C PRO A 77 4.78 5.04 -1.61
N ILE A 78 4.54 6.36 -1.52
CA ILE A 78 3.39 7.02 -2.16
C ILE A 78 3.53 6.94 -3.69
N ASP A 79 4.70 7.25 -4.24
CA ASP A 79 4.96 7.18 -5.68
C ASP A 79 4.86 5.75 -6.23
N LEU A 80 5.36 4.77 -5.47
CA LEU A 80 5.25 3.35 -5.78
C LEU A 80 3.77 2.91 -5.81
N LEU A 81 2.99 3.31 -4.81
CA LEU A 81 1.55 3.01 -4.75
C LEU A 81 0.80 3.65 -5.92
N MET A 82 1.07 4.92 -6.24
CA MET A 82 0.48 5.60 -7.40
C MET A 82 0.81 4.87 -8.71
N THR A 83 2.05 4.38 -8.86
CA THR A 83 2.47 3.57 -10.01
C THR A 83 1.69 2.25 -10.08
N CYS A 84 1.54 1.55 -8.95
CA CYS A 84 0.78 0.29 -8.89
C CYS A 84 -0.71 0.49 -9.19
N ILE A 85 -1.33 1.52 -8.62
CA ILE A 85 -2.73 1.89 -8.89
C ILE A 85 -2.94 2.18 -10.38
N LYS A 86 -2.01 2.90 -11.00
CA LYS A 86 -2.05 3.21 -12.44
C LYS A 86 -1.88 1.95 -13.30
N LYS A 87 -0.89 1.10 -12.99
CA LYS A 87 -0.67 -0.19 -13.67
C LYS A 87 -1.89 -1.11 -13.57
N ALA A 88 -2.64 -1.04 -12.48
CA ALA A 88 -3.86 -1.79 -12.26
C ALA A 88 -5.10 -1.20 -12.98
N GLY A 89 -5.01 0.02 -13.54
CA GLY A 89 -6.14 0.68 -14.23
C GLY A 89 -7.17 1.31 -13.28
N TYR A 90 -6.73 1.75 -12.09
CA TYR A 90 -7.61 2.24 -11.02
C TYR A 90 -7.35 3.69 -10.56
N GLU A 91 -6.59 4.50 -11.32
CA GLU A 91 -6.16 5.87 -10.97
C GLU A 91 -7.29 6.81 -10.47
N ASN A 92 -8.49 6.69 -11.05
CA ASN A 92 -9.66 7.49 -10.66
C ASN A 92 -10.55 6.84 -9.59
N ARG A 93 -10.27 5.58 -9.18
CA ARG A 93 -11.14 4.77 -8.31
C ARG A 93 -10.50 4.36 -7.00
N VAL A 94 -9.16 4.40 -6.91
CA VAL A 94 -8.40 4.08 -5.70
C VAL A 94 -7.59 5.31 -5.29
N LYS A 95 -7.63 5.64 -4.00
CA LYS A 95 -6.86 6.73 -3.38
C LYS A 95 -5.92 6.16 -2.33
N ILE A 96 -4.97 6.96 -1.89
CA ILE A 96 -4.04 6.62 -0.81
C ILE A 96 -4.57 7.22 0.49
N ALA A 97 -4.40 6.48 1.58
CA ALA A 97 -4.59 6.97 2.94
C ALA A 97 -3.36 6.61 3.78
N LEU A 98 -3.11 7.35 4.86
CA LEU A 98 -1.92 7.22 5.68
C LEU A 98 -2.30 7.11 7.16
N ASP A 99 -1.61 6.24 7.89
CA ASP A 99 -1.43 6.39 9.34
C ASP A 99 0.02 6.76 9.61
N VAL A 100 0.23 7.97 10.13
CA VAL A 100 1.56 8.49 10.43
C VAL A 100 2.04 8.01 11.79
N ALA A 101 1.12 7.74 12.74
CA ALA A 101 1.47 7.44 14.14
C ALA A 101 2.51 8.43 14.73
N SER A 102 2.32 9.75 14.54
CA SER A 102 3.33 10.79 14.84
C SER A 102 3.74 10.95 16.31
N THR A 103 3.21 10.12 17.20
CA THR A 103 3.57 10.09 18.63
C THR A 103 4.67 9.08 18.95
N GLU A 104 4.94 8.13 18.05
CA GLU A 104 6.06 7.19 18.14
C GLU A 104 7.42 7.89 17.91
#